data_AF-A0A1X1XFI0-F1
#
_entry.id   AF-A0A1X1XFI0-F1
#
_cell.length_a   1.000
_cell.length_b   1.000
_cell.length_c   1.000
_cell.angle_alpha   90.00
_cell.angle_beta   90.00
_cell.angle_gamma   90.00
#
_symmetry.space_group_name_H-M   'P 1'
#
loop_
_entity.id
_entity.type
_entity.pdbx_description
1 polymer ?
#
loop_
_entity_poly.entity_id
_entity_poly.type
_entity_poly.pdbx_seq_one_letter_code
_entity_poly.pdbx_strand_id
1 'polypeptide(L)'
;MLPSRSRLQAWNPDSLSPAGKAIDAAGQSVYGAVRGLEDGIDRLADAGGWQGQAHDAATGMFRRATHQTSDFATGVGAVGTAFSNGDAAIGAARYRLLRAADDIDEGELHVTDQWVVLIKPARMSAQHAAELQQQAEHDQAEINQLLLALGDADDGTAANVQAAAQKLGFTLPGPSDMASLFPQAPSRPADEVPNPRTMQGLMQQGTIRGEDMAMTVRESSEKTTEDGQHVTTLMMQDGSKHVITNWGTLVPKVADDYYDKNGKFVSGTSSWTGLDNQTKYTQIQWGDGTTLTITDAPGSKPTASVTMADGRQAEVPADSPFFTHPVLTQVGGGITALDTHLERGGRIPMLTPESIKNVGTVTRYAGPALGIGTMLYDMAKAETAHEACVAGVSGVFGIGGGEASGTLAAAGAAAIPMTAPLAPGAAAVGSALGGWTFGWVGTKIGNVICP
;
A
#
# COMPACT_ATOMS: atom_id res chain seq x y z
N MET A 1 13.61 9.53 -2.41
CA MET A 1 12.28 8.97 -2.03
C MET A 1 12.15 7.61 -2.70
N LEU A 2 11.59 6.60 -2.05
CA LEU A 2 11.28 5.32 -2.69
C LEU A 2 9.85 5.35 -3.28
N PRO A 3 9.69 5.34 -4.62
CA PRO A 3 8.36 5.41 -5.25
C PRO A 3 7.66 4.06 -5.30
N SER A 4 6.32 4.07 -5.42
CA SER A 4 5.59 2.89 -5.88
C SER A 4 5.93 2.54 -7.33
N ARG A 5 5.63 1.31 -7.76
CA ARG A 5 5.93 0.87 -9.14
C ARG A 5 5.19 1.72 -10.17
N SER A 6 3.90 1.94 -9.97
CA SER A 6 3.05 2.79 -10.81
C SER A 6 3.55 4.24 -10.84
N ARG A 7 3.99 4.78 -9.70
CA ARG A 7 4.63 6.11 -9.64
C ARG A 7 5.91 6.14 -10.46
N LEU A 8 6.79 5.15 -10.32
CA LEU A 8 8.05 5.08 -11.04
C LEU A 8 7.84 4.92 -12.56
N GLN A 9 6.83 4.17 -12.98
CA GLN A 9 6.47 4.04 -14.38
C GLN A 9 6.10 5.40 -15.00
N ALA A 10 5.43 6.27 -14.23
CA ALA A 10 5.08 7.63 -14.66
C ALA A 10 6.26 8.63 -14.64
N TRP A 11 7.42 8.28 -14.06
CA TRP A 11 8.59 9.16 -14.09
C TRP A 11 9.16 9.31 -15.50
N ASN A 12 9.60 10.53 -15.81
CA ASN A 12 10.28 10.88 -17.06
C ASN A 12 11.65 11.55 -16.80
N PRO A 13 12.68 10.78 -16.40
CA PRO A 13 14.03 11.30 -16.16
C PRO A 13 14.63 12.03 -17.37
N ASP A 14 14.29 11.58 -18.57
CA ASP A 14 14.74 12.14 -19.85
C ASP A 14 14.39 13.64 -20.03
N SER A 15 13.38 14.14 -19.29
CA SER A 15 13.04 15.57 -19.27
C SER A 15 14.08 16.45 -18.56
N LEU A 16 14.92 15.86 -17.68
CA LEU A 16 15.88 16.60 -16.86
C LEU A 16 17.04 17.15 -17.71
N SER A 17 17.49 16.42 -18.73
CA SER A 17 18.59 16.87 -19.59
C SER A 17 18.22 18.08 -20.47
N PRO A 18 17.08 18.11 -21.19
CA PRO A 18 16.59 19.31 -21.86
C PRO A 18 16.38 20.49 -20.91
N ALA A 19 15.82 20.25 -19.72
CA ALA A 19 15.65 21.29 -18.70
C ALA A 19 16.99 21.86 -18.23
N GLY A 20 17.98 21.00 -17.97
CA GLY A 20 19.33 21.39 -17.59
C GLY A 20 20.03 22.25 -18.63
N LYS A 21 19.90 21.87 -19.92
CA LYS A 21 20.43 22.66 -21.05
C LYS A 21 19.74 24.03 -21.18
N ALA A 22 18.42 24.08 -20.97
CA ALA A 22 17.68 25.34 -21.01
C ALA A 22 18.12 26.30 -19.89
N ILE A 23 18.36 25.78 -18.69
CA ILE A 23 18.87 26.53 -17.54
C ILE A 23 20.26 27.11 -17.86
N ASP A 24 21.19 26.30 -18.34
CA ASP A 24 22.54 26.73 -18.70
C ASP A 24 22.52 27.81 -19.80
N ALA A 25 21.75 27.59 -20.87
CA ALA A 25 21.61 28.55 -21.96
C ALA A 25 21.04 29.90 -21.50
N ALA A 26 20.07 29.88 -20.56
CA ALA A 26 19.52 31.10 -19.98
C ALA A 26 20.58 31.88 -19.18
N GLY A 27 21.41 31.18 -18.39
CA GLY A 27 22.53 31.78 -17.66
C GLY A 27 23.54 32.46 -18.62
N GLN A 28 23.92 31.76 -19.69
CA GLN A 28 24.83 32.29 -20.71
C GLN A 28 24.25 33.51 -21.45
N SER A 29 22.95 33.51 -21.72
CA SER A 29 22.27 34.64 -22.36
C SER A 29 22.35 35.92 -21.52
N VAL A 30 22.12 35.82 -20.20
CA VAL A 30 22.23 36.95 -19.27
C VAL A 30 23.66 37.50 -19.23
N TYR A 31 24.65 36.62 -19.12
CA TYR A 31 26.06 37.01 -19.15
C TYR A 31 26.44 37.69 -20.47
N GLY A 32 26.06 37.10 -21.61
CA GLY A 32 26.32 37.65 -22.94
C GLY A 32 25.71 39.03 -23.16
N ALA A 33 24.49 39.26 -22.66
CA ALA A 33 23.83 40.57 -22.74
C ALA A 33 24.58 41.66 -21.94
N VAL A 34 25.01 41.36 -20.71
CA VAL A 34 25.75 42.32 -19.88
C VAL A 34 27.14 42.59 -20.44
N ARG A 35 27.82 41.55 -20.92
CA ARG A 35 29.12 41.71 -21.59
C ARG A 35 29.02 42.54 -22.87
N GLY A 36 27.96 42.38 -23.64
CA GLY A 36 27.70 43.23 -24.80
C GLY A 36 27.52 44.72 -24.46
N LEU A 37 26.93 45.03 -23.30
CA LEU A 37 26.82 46.41 -22.82
C LEU A 37 28.17 46.97 -22.36
N GLU A 38 28.99 46.18 -21.66
CA GLU A 38 30.37 46.53 -21.31
C GLU A 38 31.19 46.86 -22.58
N ASP A 39 31.23 45.93 -23.54
CA ASP A 39 31.95 46.11 -24.80
C ASP A 39 31.46 47.34 -25.58
N GLY A 40 30.16 47.63 -25.54
CA GLY A 40 29.56 48.79 -26.18
C GLY A 40 30.04 50.12 -25.56
N ILE A 41 30.11 50.18 -24.23
CA ILE A 41 30.57 51.38 -23.51
C ILE A 41 32.06 51.61 -23.67
N ASP A 42 32.85 50.54 -23.66
CA ASP A 42 34.29 50.62 -23.91
C ASP A 42 34.57 51.25 -25.29
N ARG A 43 33.83 50.85 -26.33
CA ARG A 43 34.00 51.36 -27.70
C ARG A 43 33.53 52.80 -27.93
N LEU A 44 32.75 53.40 -27.03
CA LEU A 44 32.29 54.80 -27.19
C LEU A 44 33.43 55.80 -27.09
N ALA A 45 34.50 55.48 -26.34
CA ALA A 45 35.70 56.30 -26.27
C ALA A 45 36.45 56.29 -27.61
N ASP A 46 36.61 55.12 -28.22
CA ASP A 46 37.31 54.92 -29.50
C ASP A 46 36.59 55.62 -30.67
N ALA A 47 35.26 55.71 -30.61
CA ALA A 47 34.44 56.41 -31.60
C ALA A 47 34.39 57.94 -31.37
N GLY A 48 35.06 58.48 -30.35
CA GLY A 48 35.01 59.89 -29.98
C GLY A 48 33.66 60.35 -29.42
N GLY A 49 32.80 59.42 -29.00
CA GLY A 49 31.42 59.70 -28.59
C GLY A 49 31.27 60.11 -27.12
N TRP A 50 32.04 59.50 -26.21
CA TRP A 50 31.99 59.80 -24.78
C TRP A 50 33.30 59.42 -24.07
N GLN A 51 33.88 60.33 -23.30
CA GLN A 51 35.17 60.16 -22.61
C GLN A 51 35.22 60.95 -21.28
N GLY A 52 36.17 60.64 -20.41
CA GLY A 52 36.43 61.34 -19.14
C GLY A 52 35.89 60.59 -17.91
N GLN A 53 35.97 61.20 -16.72
CA GLN A 53 35.69 60.54 -15.43
C GLN A 53 34.32 59.85 -15.35
N ALA A 54 33.29 60.41 -16.00
CA ALA A 54 31.96 59.80 -16.05
C ALA A 54 31.93 58.51 -16.90
N HIS A 55 32.69 58.48 -18.00
CA HIS A 55 32.87 57.29 -18.83
C HIS A 55 33.68 56.21 -18.10
N ASP A 56 34.75 56.58 -17.40
CA ASP A 56 35.54 55.66 -16.57
C ASP A 56 34.69 55.01 -15.47
N ALA A 57 33.82 55.80 -14.82
CA ALA A 57 32.91 55.31 -13.80
C ALA A 57 31.86 54.33 -14.36
N ALA A 58 31.31 54.62 -15.55
CA ALA A 58 30.37 53.74 -16.23
C ALA A 58 31.05 52.42 -16.66
N THR A 59 32.22 52.50 -17.27
CA THR A 59 33.06 51.34 -17.61
C THR A 59 33.32 50.48 -16.38
N GLY A 60 33.73 51.09 -15.27
CA GLY A 60 33.94 50.37 -14.01
C GLY A 60 32.67 49.72 -13.46
N MET A 61 31.50 50.35 -13.62
CA MET A 61 30.20 49.77 -13.24
C MET A 61 29.87 48.53 -14.07
N PHE A 62 29.97 48.62 -15.41
CA PHE A 62 29.63 47.50 -16.29
C PHE A 62 30.61 46.34 -16.15
N ARG A 63 31.90 46.60 -15.95
CA ARG A 63 32.87 45.54 -15.64
C ARG A 63 32.50 44.75 -14.38
N ARG A 64 32.09 45.43 -13.31
CA ARG A 64 31.58 44.76 -12.09
C ARG A 64 30.32 43.94 -12.37
N ALA A 65 29.39 44.47 -13.17
CA ALA A 65 28.19 43.74 -13.58
C ALA A 65 28.52 42.50 -14.42
N THR A 66 29.49 42.58 -15.33
CA THR A 66 29.98 41.44 -16.12
C THR A 66 30.57 40.36 -15.23
N HIS A 67 31.40 40.73 -14.24
CA HIS A 67 31.94 39.76 -13.28
C HIS A 67 30.82 39.05 -12.51
N GLN A 68 29.85 39.82 -11.97
CA GLN A 68 28.73 39.24 -11.22
C GLN A 68 27.85 38.32 -12.08
N THR A 69 27.60 38.68 -13.34
CA THR A 69 26.82 37.85 -14.26
C THR A 69 27.58 36.63 -14.76
N SER A 70 28.91 36.69 -14.84
CA SER A 70 29.77 35.52 -15.10
C SER A 70 29.67 34.50 -13.96
N ASP A 71 29.72 34.95 -12.71
CA ASP A 71 29.57 34.09 -11.53
C ASP A 71 28.16 33.48 -11.47
N PHE A 72 27.14 34.28 -11.78
CA PHE A 72 25.76 33.80 -11.92
C PHE A 72 25.64 32.72 -13.01
N ALA A 73 26.14 32.98 -14.22
CA ALA A 73 26.10 32.01 -15.31
C ALA A 73 26.82 30.70 -14.94
N THR A 74 27.94 30.79 -14.24
CA THR A 74 28.68 29.62 -13.73
C THR A 74 27.85 28.83 -12.72
N GLY A 75 27.20 29.50 -11.76
CA GLY A 75 26.35 28.85 -10.77
C GLY A 75 25.11 28.19 -11.39
N VAL A 76 24.45 28.87 -12.33
CA VAL A 76 23.31 28.35 -13.08
C VAL A 76 23.70 27.18 -13.97
N GLY A 77 24.86 27.24 -14.64
CA GLY A 77 25.39 26.12 -15.43
C GLY A 77 25.70 24.89 -14.58
N ALA A 78 26.15 25.08 -13.33
CA ALA A 78 26.32 23.97 -12.38
C ALA A 78 24.97 23.31 -12.00
N VAL A 79 23.90 24.10 -11.82
CA VAL A 79 22.54 23.57 -11.63
C VAL A 79 22.10 22.80 -12.87
N GLY A 80 22.27 23.36 -14.07
CA GLY A 80 21.92 22.71 -15.33
C GLY A 80 22.67 21.38 -15.54
N THR A 81 23.95 21.32 -15.15
CA THR A 81 24.76 20.10 -15.16
C THR A 81 24.22 19.05 -14.18
N ALA A 82 23.83 19.46 -12.97
CA ALA A 82 23.26 18.55 -11.98
C ALA A 82 21.94 17.91 -12.48
N PHE A 83 21.06 18.68 -13.11
CA PHE A 83 19.86 18.16 -13.79
C PHE A 83 20.21 17.16 -14.90
N SER A 84 21.16 17.52 -15.76
CA SER A 84 21.57 16.67 -16.89
C SER A 84 22.23 15.36 -16.44
N ASN A 85 22.98 15.36 -15.34
CA ASN A 85 23.56 14.15 -14.77
C ASN A 85 22.50 13.27 -14.08
N GLY A 86 21.48 13.91 -13.49
CA GLY A 86 20.35 13.23 -12.87
C GLY A 86 19.54 12.38 -13.84
N ASP A 87 19.35 12.87 -15.07
CA ASP A 87 18.76 12.11 -16.19
C ASP A 87 19.40 10.71 -16.32
N ALA A 88 20.71 10.67 -16.53
CA ALA A 88 21.45 9.42 -16.74
C ALA A 88 21.41 8.51 -15.50
N ALA A 89 21.60 9.07 -14.30
CA ALA A 89 21.65 8.29 -13.07
C ALA A 89 20.29 7.66 -12.72
N ILE A 90 19.24 8.48 -12.69
CA ILE A 90 17.87 8.04 -12.37
C ILE A 90 17.33 7.16 -13.49
N GLY A 91 17.55 7.53 -14.76
CA GLY A 91 17.12 6.75 -15.92
C GLY A 91 17.70 5.34 -15.93
N ALA A 92 19.00 5.20 -15.67
CA ALA A 92 19.65 3.89 -15.59
C ALA A 92 19.14 3.03 -14.42
N ALA A 93 18.97 3.63 -13.23
CA ALA A 93 18.45 2.91 -12.07
C ALA A 93 16.99 2.47 -12.27
N ARG A 94 16.16 3.38 -12.82
CA ARG A 94 14.77 3.11 -13.19
C ARG A 94 14.67 1.95 -14.18
N TYR A 95 15.47 1.97 -15.24
CA TYR A 95 15.47 0.90 -16.24
C TYR A 95 15.79 -0.46 -15.63
N ARG A 96 16.85 -0.55 -14.81
CA ARG A 96 17.26 -1.82 -14.19
C ARG A 96 16.19 -2.37 -13.26
N LEU A 97 15.61 -1.53 -12.39
CA LEU A 97 14.58 -1.95 -11.45
C LEU A 97 13.31 -2.42 -12.17
N LEU A 98 12.83 -1.64 -13.14
CA LEU A 98 11.63 -2.02 -13.90
C LEU A 98 11.88 -3.28 -14.72
N ARG A 99 13.04 -3.42 -15.38
CA ARG A 99 13.35 -4.62 -16.15
C ARG A 99 13.41 -5.86 -15.27
N ALA A 100 14.06 -5.79 -14.11
CA ALA A 100 14.09 -6.92 -13.17
C ALA A 100 12.68 -7.31 -12.69
N ALA A 101 11.82 -6.33 -12.42
CA ALA A 101 10.44 -6.60 -12.06
C ALA A 101 9.65 -7.24 -13.22
N ASP A 102 9.86 -6.78 -14.45
CA ASP A 102 9.23 -7.36 -15.64
C ASP A 102 9.73 -8.80 -15.89
N ASP A 103 11.02 -9.07 -15.71
CA ASP A 103 11.60 -10.43 -15.82
C ASP A 103 10.97 -11.40 -14.79
N ILE A 104 10.77 -10.94 -13.55
CA ILE A 104 10.08 -11.73 -12.50
C ILE A 104 8.61 -11.96 -12.89
N ASP A 105 7.92 -10.93 -13.38
CA ASP A 105 6.53 -10.99 -13.82
C ASP A 105 6.30 -11.88 -15.05
N GLU A 106 7.32 -12.22 -15.82
CA GLU A 106 7.20 -13.19 -16.92
C GLU A 106 7.04 -14.64 -16.40
N GLY A 107 7.46 -14.91 -15.15
CA GLY A 107 7.44 -16.24 -14.53
C GLY A 107 6.20 -16.56 -13.67
N GLU A 108 6.39 -17.45 -12.68
CA GLU A 108 5.36 -17.82 -11.68
C GLU A 108 5.30 -16.88 -10.47
N LEU A 109 6.18 -15.87 -10.43
CA LEU A 109 6.21 -14.82 -9.43
C LEU A 109 5.67 -13.52 -10.02
N HIS A 110 5.39 -12.54 -9.17
CA HIS A 110 5.09 -11.18 -9.58
C HIS A 110 5.59 -10.14 -8.58
N VAL A 111 5.82 -8.91 -9.03
CA VAL A 111 6.25 -7.78 -8.20
C VAL A 111 5.11 -6.79 -8.01
N THR A 112 4.71 -6.56 -6.76
CA THR A 112 3.61 -5.63 -6.42
C THR A 112 3.96 -4.16 -6.64
N ASP A 113 2.96 -3.29 -6.54
CA ASP A 113 3.16 -1.83 -6.55
C ASP A 113 4.05 -1.35 -5.38
N GLN A 114 4.10 -2.13 -4.30
CA GLN A 114 4.96 -1.89 -3.12
C GLN A 114 6.32 -2.60 -3.20
N TRP A 115 6.71 -3.10 -4.38
CA TRP A 115 7.97 -3.81 -4.63
C TRP A 115 8.16 -5.07 -3.77
N VAL A 116 7.07 -5.77 -3.45
CA VAL A 116 7.12 -7.08 -2.79
C VAL A 116 7.01 -8.17 -3.85
N VAL A 117 7.90 -9.16 -3.80
CA VAL A 117 7.86 -10.33 -4.68
C VAL A 117 6.95 -11.38 -4.07
N LEU A 118 5.94 -11.79 -4.84
CA LEU A 118 4.86 -12.69 -4.43
C LEU A 118 4.69 -13.83 -5.44
N ILE A 119 4.14 -14.95 -5.00
CA ILE A 119 3.81 -16.08 -5.88
C ILE A 119 2.49 -15.77 -6.59
N LYS A 120 2.42 -15.96 -7.91
CA LYS A 120 1.15 -15.81 -8.62
C LYS A 120 0.13 -16.85 -8.14
N PRO A 121 -1.15 -16.50 -7.99
CA PRO A 121 -2.18 -17.44 -7.59
C PRO A 121 -2.35 -18.58 -8.59
N ALA A 122 -1.88 -19.77 -8.23
CA ALA A 122 -1.99 -20.98 -9.05
C ALA A 122 -2.02 -22.23 -8.16
N ARG A 123 -2.64 -23.30 -8.66
CA ARG A 123 -2.66 -24.60 -7.97
C ARG A 123 -1.30 -25.28 -8.12
N MET A 124 -0.73 -25.74 -7.02
CA MET A 124 0.61 -26.31 -7.00
C MET A 124 0.82 -27.27 -5.82
N SER A 125 1.86 -28.09 -5.88
CA SER A 125 2.22 -28.96 -4.76
C SER A 125 2.87 -28.16 -3.62
N ALA A 126 2.90 -28.73 -2.41
CA ALA A 126 3.56 -28.11 -1.25
C ALA A 126 5.04 -27.88 -1.52
N GLN A 127 5.67 -28.83 -2.21
CA GLN A 127 7.07 -28.74 -2.60
C GLN A 127 7.31 -27.59 -3.58
N HIS A 128 6.50 -27.47 -4.64
CA HIS A 128 6.64 -26.39 -5.63
C HIS A 128 6.40 -25.01 -4.99
N ALA A 129 5.42 -24.89 -4.10
CA ALA A 129 5.19 -23.65 -3.36
C ALA A 129 6.39 -23.26 -2.48
N ALA A 130 7.04 -24.23 -1.83
CA ALA A 130 8.24 -23.98 -1.03
C ALA A 130 9.45 -23.58 -1.89
N GLU A 131 9.60 -24.18 -3.08
CA GLU A 131 10.63 -23.82 -4.07
C GLU A 131 10.40 -22.38 -4.58
N LEU A 132 9.17 -22.03 -4.95
CA LEU A 132 8.80 -20.67 -5.36
C LEU A 132 8.95 -19.65 -4.23
N GLN A 133 8.71 -20.03 -2.98
CA GLN A 133 8.95 -19.15 -1.83
C GLN A 133 10.44 -18.82 -1.68
N GLN A 134 11.33 -19.79 -1.82
CA GLN A 134 12.78 -19.56 -1.80
C GLN A 134 13.22 -18.67 -2.96
N GLN A 135 12.66 -18.88 -4.15
CA GLN A 135 12.91 -18.02 -5.31
C GLN A 135 12.42 -16.58 -5.05
N ALA A 136 11.22 -16.42 -4.49
CA ALA A 136 10.69 -15.09 -4.15
C ALA A 136 11.54 -14.36 -3.11
N GLU A 137 12.12 -15.06 -2.13
CA GLU A 137 13.04 -14.48 -1.16
C GLU A 137 14.36 -14.03 -1.79
N HIS A 138 14.90 -14.81 -2.73
CA HIS A 138 16.07 -14.45 -3.52
C HIS A 138 15.79 -13.19 -4.37
N ASP A 139 14.71 -13.21 -5.14
CA ASP A 139 14.37 -12.11 -6.05
C ASP A 139 13.96 -10.84 -5.30
N GLN A 140 13.38 -10.98 -4.09
CA GLN A 140 13.13 -9.85 -3.20
C GLN A 140 14.43 -9.13 -2.82
N ALA A 141 15.52 -9.87 -2.57
CA ALA A 141 16.79 -9.26 -2.21
C ALA A 141 17.37 -8.44 -3.37
N GLU A 142 17.25 -8.94 -4.60
CA GLU A 142 17.63 -8.22 -5.81
C GLU A 142 16.78 -6.96 -6.04
N ILE A 143 15.45 -7.08 -5.96
CA ILE A 143 14.53 -5.94 -6.07
C ILE A 143 14.84 -4.89 -5.00
N ASN A 144 15.09 -5.31 -3.75
CA ASN A 144 15.46 -4.39 -2.68
C ASN A 144 16.76 -3.65 -2.99
N GLN A 145 17.79 -4.34 -3.49
CA GLN A 145 19.05 -3.69 -3.89
C GLN A 145 18.84 -2.66 -5.00
N LEU A 146 18.06 -2.99 -6.03
CA LEU A 146 17.77 -2.10 -7.15
C LEU A 146 16.91 -0.89 -6.72
N LEU A 147 15.94 -1.10 -5.84
CA LEU A 147 15.10 -0.04 -5.26
C LEU A 147 15.93 0.95 -4.45
N LEU A 148 16.89 0.45 -3.66
CA LEU A 148 17.82 1.31 -2.92
C LEU A 148 18.75 2.10 -3.84
N ALA A 149 19.24 1.47 -4.91
CA ALA A 149 20.06 2.15 -5.91
C ALA A 149 19.30 3.28 -6.64
N LEU A 150 18.01 3.06 -6.93
CA LEU A 150 17.13 4.13 -7.44
C LEU A 150 16.98 5.27 -6.43
N GLY A 151 16.71 4.94 -5.16
CA GLY A 151 16.63 5.93 -4.09
C GLY A 151 17.91 6.75 -3.93
N ASP A 152 19.08 6.11 -4.06
CA ASP A 152 20.38 6.80 -4.02
C ASP A 152 20.62 7.69 -5.23
N ALA A 153 20.17 7.28 -6.42
CA ALA A 153 20.27 8.10 -7.63
C ALA A 153 19.39 9.36 -7.53
N ASP A 154 18.16 9.22 -7.03
CA ASP A 154 17.24 10.34 -6.75
C ASP A 154 17.85 11.29 -5.69
N ASP A 155 18.27 10.75 -4.55
CA ASP A 155 18.84 11.53 -3.44
C ASP A 155 20.13 12.25 -3.85
N GLY A 156 21.02 11.58 -4.57
CA GLY A 156 22.26 12.16 -5.07
C GLY A 156 22.00 13.28 -6.07
N THR A 157 21.01 13.11 -6.96
CA THR A 157 20.59 14.15 -7.90
C THR A 157 20.06 15.37 -7.16
N ALA A 158 19.15 15.18 -6.20
CA ALA A 158 18.60 16.25 -5.38
C ALA A 158 19.71 16.98 -4.60
N ALA A 159 20.63 16.25 -3.97
CA ALA A 159 21.76 16.83 -3.25
C ALA A 159 22.68 17.66 -4.16
N ASN A 160 22.97 17.18 -5.38
CA ASN A 160 23.79 17.91 -6.34
C ASN A 160 23.13 19.21 -6.82
N VAL A 161 21.81 19.17 -7.09
CA VAL A 161 21.05 20.38 -7.45
C VAL A 161 21.06 21.39 -6.31
N GLN A 162 20.83 20.94 -5.08
CA GLN A 162 20.85 21.80 -3.89
C GLN A 162 22.24 22.42 -3.66
N ALA A 163 23.30 21.62 -3.73
CA ALA A 163 24.68 22.09 -3.57
C ALA A 163 25.08 23.11 -4.64
N ALA A 164 24.64 22.91 -5.89
CA ALA A 164 24.85 23.90 -6.96
C ALA A 164 24.06 25.20 -6.68
N ALA A 165 22.81 25.08 -6.26
CA ALA A 165 21.95 26.22 -5.97
C ALA A 165 22.38 27.04 -4.75
N GLN A 166 23.08 26.44 -3.77
CA GLN A 166 23.62 27.16 -2.61
C GLN A 166 24.55 28.30 -3.01
N LYS A 167 25.32 28.15 -4.10
CA LYS A 167 26.17 29.21 -4.65
C LYS A 167 25.38 30.41 -5.18
N LEU A 168 24.10 30.21 -5.47
CA LEU A 168 23.15 31.23 -5.92
C LEU A 168 22.30 31.79 -4.76
N GLY A 169 22.62 31.42 -3.52
CA GLY A 169 21.89 31.86 -2.32
C GLY A 169 20.68 31.00 -1.95
N PHE A 170 20.51 29.82 -2.55
CA PHE A 170 19.46 28.87 -2.13
C PHE A 170 19.82 28.22 -0.79
N THR A 171 18.90 28.28 0.17
CA THR A 171 19.03 27.61 1.47
C THR A 171 17.75 26.84 1.77
N LEU A 172 17.87 25.54 2.01
CA LEU A 172 16.77 24.76 2.58
C LEU A 172 16.58 25.12 4.06
N PRO A 173 15.34 25.19 4.56
CA PRO A 173 15.10 25.28 5.99
C PRO A 173 15.74 24.08 6.70
N GLY A 174 16.59 24.36 7.69
CA GLY A 174 17.15 23.33 8.56
C GLY A 174 16.08 22.68 9.44
N PRO A 175 16.35 21.49 10.01
CA PRO A 175 15.42 20.82 10.93
C PRO A 175 15.07 21.67 12.15
N SER A 176 15.99 22.54 12.56
CA SER A 176 15.84 23.47 13.69
C SER A 176 15.26 24.84 13.32
N ASP A 177 14.97 25.11 12.06
CA ASP A 177 14.42 26.40 11.65
C ASP A 177 12.95 26.51 12.03
N MET A 178 12.54 27.64 12.58
CA MET A 178 11.12 27.98 12.82
C MET A 178 10.24 27.73 11.58
N ALA A 179 10.81 27.88 10.38
CA ALA A 179 10.13 27.64 9.12
C ALA A 179 9.73 26.16 8.93
N SER A 180 10.49 25.20 9.48
CA SER A 180 10.22 23.76 9.39
C SER A 180 9.03 23.30 10.25
N LEU A 181 8.57 24.15 11.17
CA LEU A 181 7.37 23.92 12.00
C LEU A 181 6.06 24.20 11.25
N PHE A 182 6.12 24.84 10.08
CA PHE A 182 4.93 25.11 9.28
C PHE A 182 4.63 23.92 8.36
N PRO A 183 3.38 23.42 8.28
CA PRO A 183 3.00 22.33 7.37
C PRO A 183 3.27 22.61 5.89
N GLN A 184 3.41 23.89 5.53
CA GLN A 184 3.66 24.38 4.18
C GLN A 184 5.16 24.47 3.84
N ALA A 185 6.04 24.14 4.78
CA ALA A 185 7.47 24.18 4.55
C ALA A 185 7.87 23.13 3.50
N PRO A 186 8.77 23.47 2.56
CA PRO A 186 9.31 22.49 1.62
C PRO A 186 10.01 21.38 2.41
N SER A 187 9.40 20.21 2.45
CA SER A 187 9.97 19.01 3.07
C SER A 187 10.24 17.97 2.01
N ARG A 188 11.22 17.10 2.29
CA ARG A 188 11.52 15.98 1.42
C ARG A 188 10.31 15.03 1.40
N PRO A 189 9.84 14.57 0.23
CA PRO A 189 8.79 13.57 0.16
C PRO A 189 9.15 12.31 0.95
N ALA A 190 8.19 11.78 1.69
CA ALA A 190 8.32 10.50 2.38
C ALA A 190 8.31 9.34 1.37
N ASP A 191 8.88 8.19 1.75
CA ASP A 191 8.83 6.98 0.94
C ASP A 191 7.37 6.51 0.76
N GLU A 192 7.01 6.13 -0.46
CA GLU A 192 5.67 5.59 -0.80
C GLU A 192 5.57 4.08 -0.54
N VAL A 193 6.71 3.42 -0.35
CA VAL A 193 6.83 1.96 -0.19
C VAL A 193 7.69 1.59 1.02
N PRO A 194 7.58 0.36 1.54
CA PRO A 194 8.41 -0.10 2.65
C PRO A 194 9.90 0.04 2.36
N ASN A 195 10.63 0.76 3.21
CA ASN A 195 12.04 1.05 2.98
C ASN A 195 12.95 -0.13 3.42
N PRO A 196 13.64 -0.82 2.48
CA PRO A 196 14.45 -2.00 2.79
C PRO A 196 15.68 -1.72 3.67
N ARG A 197 16.07 -0.45 3.86
CA ARG A 197 17.15 -0.06 4.80
C ARG A 197 16.73 -0.18 6.26
N THR A 198 15.43 -0.22 6.52
CA THR A 198 14.89 -0.17 7.87
C THR A 198 14.31 -1.54 8.25
N MET A 199 14.47 -1.92 9.52
CA MET A 199 13.84 -3.13 10.04
C MET A 199 12.31 -3.07 9.88
N GLN A 200 11.71 -1.88 10.05
CA GLN A 200 10.27 -1.69 9.86
C GLN A 200 9.84 -1.97 8.42
N GLY A 201 10.57 -1.48 7.43
CA GLY A 201 10.26 -1.74 6.01
C GLY A 201 10.39 -3.22 5.67
N LEU A 202 11.42 -3.91 6.16
CA LEU A 202 11.56 -5.36 5.98
C LEU A 202 10.41 -6.14 6.64
N MET A 203 9.98 -5.74 7.84
CA MET A 203 8.82 -6.35 8.49
C MET A 203 7.53 -6.13 7.69
N GLN A 204 7.31 -4.92 7.16
CA GLN A 204 6.14 -4.61 6.32
C GLN A 204 6.12 -5.46 5.04
N GLN A 205 7.26 -5.63 4.36
CA GLN A 205 7.37 -6.52 3.19
C GLN A 205 7.03 -7.97 3.57
N GLY A 206 7.52 -8.44 4.72
CA GLY A 206 7.19 -9.76 5.25
C GLY A 206 5.70 -9.94 5.58
N THR A 207 5.06 -8.91 6.13
CA THR A 207 3.62 -8.92 6.39
C THR A 207 2.82 -9.01 5.09
N ILE A 208 3.12 -8.18 4.09
CA ILE A 208 2.45 -8.19 2.78
C ILE A 208 2.54 -9.60 2.16
N ARG A 209 3.72 -10.21 2.17
CA ARG A 209 3.93 -11.57 1.67
C ARG A 209 3.15 -12.61 2.45
N GLY A 210 3.19 -12.54 3.78
CA GLY A 210 2.48 -13.47 4.65
C GLY A 210 0.97 -13.41 4.44
N GLU A 211 0.40 -12.20 4.34
CA GLU A 211 -1.02 -11.99 4.08
C GLU A 211 -1.44 -12.55 2.71
N ASP A 212 -0.63 -12.29 1.67
CA ASP A 212 -0.88 -12.81 0.33
C ASP A 212 -0.86 -14.34 0.28
N MET A 213 0.14 -14.96 0.89
CA MET A 213 0.28 -16.41 0.94
C MET A 213 -0.81 -17.08 1.78
N ALA A 214 -1.27 -16.42 2.85
CA ALA A 214 -2.37 -16.90 3.69
C ALA A 214 -3.74 -16.83 3.00
N MET A 215 -3.87 -16.02 1.94
CA MET A 215 -5.09 -15.94 1.12
C MET A 215 -5.00 -16.73 -0.18
N THR A 216 -3.82 -17.17 -0.59
CA THR A 216 -3.63 -17.84 -1.88
C THR A 216 -3.72 -19.35 -1.73
N VAL A 217 -4.67 -19.95 -2.45
CA VAL A 217 -4.97 -21.38 -2.35
C VAL A 217 -3.98 -22.18 -3.20
N ARG A 218 -3.19 -23.02 -2.52
CA ARG A 218 -2.25 -23.94 -3.15
C ARG A 218 -2.95 -25.21 -3.62
N GLU A 219 -3.78 -25.80 -2.76
CA GLU A 219 -4.42 -27.11 -2.97
C GLU A 219 -5.82 -27.13 -2.35
N SER A 220 -6.73 -27.90 -2.94
CA SER A 220 -8.06 -28.12 -2.36
C SER A 220 -8.40 -29.60 -2.39
N SER A 221 -9.16 -30.05 -1.40
CA SER A 221 -9.70 -31.40 -1.35
C SER A 221 -11.15 -31.35 -0.90
N GLU A 222 -11.95 -32.28 -1.42
CA GLU A 222 -13.36 -32.41 -1.09
C GLU A 222 -13.64 -33.83 -0.63
N LYS A 223 -14.46 -33.98 0.42
CA LYS A 223 -14.92 -35.28 0.90
C LYS A 223 -16.35 -35.17 1.43
N THR A 224 -17.08 -36.27 1.35
CA THR A 224 -18.37 -36.43 2.04
C THR A 224 -18.17 -37.35 3.23
N THR A 225 -18.56 -36.92 4.43
CA THR A 225 -18.48 -37.75 5.65
C THR A 225 -19.57 -38.83 5.65
N GLU A 226 -19.43 -39.83 6.52
CA GLU A 226 -20.46 -40.87 6.70
C GLU A 226 -21.83 -40.28 7.09
N ASP A 227 -21.81 -39.15 7.82
CA ASP A 227 -22.99 -38.40 8.23
C ASP A 227 -23.60 -37.53 7.10
N GLY A 228 -23.08 -37.63 5.87
CA GLY A 228 -23.56 -36.89 4.70
C GLY A 228 -23.12 -35.42 4.65
N GLN A 229 -22.15 -35.00 5.47
CA GLN A 229 -21.63 -33.64 5.44
C GLN A 229 -20.62 -33.50 4.31
N HIS A 230 -20.71 -32.42 3.54
CA HIS A 230 -19.71 -32.10 2.51
C HIS A 230 -18.63 -31.20 3.11
N VAL A 231 -17.38 -31.65 3.07
CA VAL A 231 -16.23 -30.94 3.62
C VAL A 231 -15.27 -30.58 2.50
N THR A 232 -15.04 -29.28 2.30
CA THR A 232 -14.03 -28.73 1.40
C THR A 232 -12.88 -28.21 2.25
N THR A 233 -11.66 -28.72 2.05
CA THR A 233 -10.46 -28.20 2.68
C THR A 233 -9.65 -27.42 1.67
N LEU A 234 -9.36 -26.15 1.95
CA LEU A 234 -8.42 -25.34 1.19
C LEU A 234 -7.10 -25.29 1.96
N MET A 235 -6.00 -25.64 1.30
CA MET A 235 -4.64 -25.48 1.81
C MET A 235 -4.02 -24.26 1.14
N MET A 236 -3.53 -23.32 1.94
CA MET A 236 -2.96 -22.07 1.48
C MET A 236 -1.46 -22.22 1.17
N GLN A 237 -0.85 -21.21 0.55
CA GLN A 237 0.58 -21.20 0.24
C GLN A 237 1.47 -21.10 1.48
N ASP A 238 1.01 -20.44 2.54
CA ASP A 238 1.73 -20.36 3.81
C ASP A 238 1.61 -21.65 4.68
N GLY A 239 0.86 -22.64 4.20
CA GLY A 239 0.58 -23.90 4.88
C GLY A 239 -0.61 -23.86 5.84
N SER A 240 -1.26 -22.71 6.01
CA SER A 240 -2.53 -22.61 6.71
C SER A 240 -3.66 -23.30 5.94
N LYS A 241 -4.82 -23.50 6.58
CA LYS A 241 -5.95 -24.17 5.94
C LYS A 241 -7.30 -23.66 6.41
N HIS A 242 -8.25 -23.67 5.47
CA HIS A 242 -9.67 -23.51 5.75
C HIS A 242 -10.37 -24.86 5.63
N VAL A 243 -11.20 -25.20 6.62
CA VAL A 243 -12.03 -26.40 6.64
C VAL A 243 -13.48 -25.96 6.57
N ILE A 244 -14.05 -26.04 5.39
CA ILE A 244 -15.41 -25.59 5.11
C ILE A 244 -16.33 -26.79 5.16
N THR A 245 -17.32 -26.77 6.05
CA THR A 245 -18.24 -27.88 6.27
C THR A 245 -19.67 -27.45 5.97
N ASN A 246 -20.36 -28.22 5.14
CA ASN A 246 -21.78 -28.09 4.84
C ASN A 246 -22.53 -29.31 5.38
N TRP A 247 -23.46 -29.09 6.31
CA TRP A 247 -24.24 -30.15 6.94
C TRP A 247 -25.48 -30.57 6.13
N GLY A 248 -25.70 -29.96 4.96
CA GLY A 248 -26.79 -30.31 4.05
C GLY A 248 -28.14 -29.76 4.48
N THR A 249 -29.22 -30.32 3.93
CA THR A 249 -30.57 -29.79 4.09
C THR A 249 -31.25 -30.19 5.41
N LEU A 250 -30.76 -31.24 6.08
CA LEU A 250 -31.32 -31.72 7.36
C LEU A 250 -30.89 -30.84 8.53
N VAL A 251 -29.67 -30.29 8.45
CA VAL A 251 -29.15 -29.31 9.40
C VAL A 251 -28.61 -28.17 8.54
N PRO A 252 -29.41 -27.10 8.31
CA PRO A 252 -29.04 -26.00 7.42
C PRO A 252 -27.97 -25.13 8.08
N LYS A 253 -26.76 -25.68 8.14
CA LYS A 253 -25.57 -25.12 8.76
C LYS A 253 -24.41 -25.20 7.78
N VAL A 254 -23.66 -24.11 7.70
CA VAL A 254 -22.38 -24.04 7.01
C VAL A 254 -21.35 -23.42 7.95
N ALA A 255 -20.13 -23.94 7.95
CA ALA A 255 -19.04 -23.38 8.74
C ALA A 255 -17.74 -23.32 7.93
N ASP A 256 -16.87 -22.40 8.29
CA ASP A 256 -15.49 -22.31 7.85
C ASP A 256 -14.59 -22.16 9.08
N ASP A 257 -13.76 -23.17 9.35
CA ASP A 257 -12.75 -23.14 10.40
C ASP A 257 -11.36 -22.92 9.78
N TYR A 258 -10.73 -21.80 10.15
CA TYR A 258 -9.40 -21.40 9.71
C TYR A 258 -8.34 -21.78 10.75
N TYR A 259 -7.29 -22.48 10.29
CA TYR A 259 -6.15 -22.91 11.09
C TYR A 259 -4.85 -22.40 10.49
N ASP A 260 -3.92 -21.98 11.34
CA ASP A 260 -2.58 -21.62 10.92
C ASP A 260 -1.77 -22.84 10.43
N LYS A 261 -0.56 -22.60 9.92
CA LYS A 261 0.31 -23.66 9.41
C LYS A 261 0.74 -24.71 10.45
N ASN A 262 0.58 -24.40 11.74
CA ASN A 262 0.87 -25.29 12.85
C ASN A 262 -0.39 -26.05 13.32
N GLY A 263 -1.54 -25.83 12.67
CA GLY A 263 -2.82 -26.40 13.07
C GLY A 263 -3.49 -25.70 14.25
N LYS A 264 -3.02 -24.52 14.66
CA LYS A 264 -3.67 -23.72 15.70
C LYS A 264 -4.88 -23.02 15.11
N PHE A 265 -6.01 -23.07 15.81
CA PHE A 265 -7.22 -22.35 15.43
C PHE A 265 -6.98 -20.84 15.40
N VAL A 266 -7.40 -20.19 14.32
CA VAL A 266 -7.27 -18.74 14.10
C VAL A 266 -8.63 -18.07 14.13
N SER A 267 -9.60 -18.62 13.39
CA SER A 267 -10.99 -18.17 13.43
C SER A 267 -11.93 -19.26 12.95
N GLY A 268 -13.21 -19.14 13.31
CA GLY A 268 -14.26 -20.05 12.88
C GLY A 268 -15.52 -19.24 12.64
N THR A 269 -16.12 -19.40 11.47
CA THR A 269 -17.42 -18.82 11.15
C THR A 269 -18.43 -19.92 10.99
N SER A 270 -19.61 -19.77 11.59
CA SER A 270 -20.73 -20.69 11.45
C SER A 270 -22.00 -19.92 11.16
N SER A 271 -22.72 -20.29 10.11
CA SER A 271 -24.05 -19.78 9.81
C SER A 271 -25.06 -20.91 9.85
N TRP A 272 -26.20 -20.70 10.50
CA TRP A 272 -27.26 -21.69 10.57
C TRP A 272 -28.65 -21.07 10.73
N THR A 273 -29.68 -21.84 10.38
CA THR A 273 -31.07 -21.50 10.66
C THR A 273 -31.62 -22.39 11.77
N GLY A 274 -32.16 -21.78 12.83
CA GLY A 274 -32.82 -22.48 13.93
C GLY A 274 -34.05 -23.25 13.43
N LEU A 275 -34.10 -24.55 13.72
CA LEU A 275 -35.15 -25.44 13.21
C LEU A 275 -36.54 -25.11 13.80
N ASP A 276 -36.56 -24.59 15.03
CA ASP A 276 -37.75 -24.31 15.83
C ASP A 276 -38.31 -22.89 15.62
N ASN A 277 -37.44 -21.91 15.45
CA ASN A 277 -37.79 -20.49 15.44
C ASN A 277 -37.55 -19.79 14.10
N GLN A 278 -36.97 -20.49 13.11
CA GLN A 278 -36.57 -19.93 11.81
C GLN A 278 -35.62 -18.72 11.91
N THR A 279 -35.00 -18.51 13.08
CA THR A 279 -34.02 -17.45 13.30
C THR A 279 -32.73 -17.83 12.62
N LYS A 280 -32.17 -16.89 11.86
CA LYS A 280 -30.87 -17.07 11.21
C LYS A 280 -29.77 -16.53 12.11
N TYR A 281 -28.67 -17.26 12.17
CA TYR A 281 -27.51 -16.92 12.96
C TYR A 281 -26.27 -16.95 12.09
N THR A 282 -25.37 -15.99 12.31
CA THR A 282 -23.97 -16.05 11.89
C THR A 282 -23.11 -15.74 13.09
N GLN A 283 -22.23 -16.66 13.45
CA GLN A 283 -21.30 -16.51 14.55
C GLN A 283 -19.87 -16.59 14.03
N ILE A 284 -19.01 -15.70 14.53
CA ILE A 284 -17.57 -15.72 14.27
C ILE A 284 -16.87 -15.82 15.62
N GLN A 285 -15.98 -16.78 15.75
CA GLN A 285 -15.08 -16.91 16.89
C GLN A 285 -13.65 -16.67 16.40
N TRP A 286 -12.88 -15.84 17.09
CA TRP A 286 -11.46 -15.67 16.85
C TRP A 286 -10.63 -16.45 17.89
N GLY A 287 -9.40 -16.79 17.52
CA GLY A 287 -8.49 -17.57 18.37
C GLY A 287 -8.07 -16.87 19.67
N ASP A 288 -8.35 -15.58 19.82
CA ASP A 288 -8.17 -14.83 21.06
C ASP A 288 -9.34 -14.95 22.04
N GLY A 289 -10.43 -15.62 21.64
CA GLY A 289 -11.66 -15.80 22.42
C GLY A 289 -12.75 -14.75 22.14
N THR A 290 -12.48 -13.74 21.32
CA THR A 290 -13.50 -12.79 20.88
C THR A 290 -14.55 -13.52 20.03
N THR A 291 -15.83 -13.21 20.24
CA THR A 291 -16.95 -13.79 19.51
C THR A 291 -17.87 -12.68 19.00
N LEU A 292 -18.22 -12.73 17.71
CA LEU A 292 -19.27 -11.94 17.11
C LEU A 292 -20.49 -12.84 16.88
N THR A 293 -21.67 -12.40 17.30
CA THR A 293 -22.93 -13.10 17.04
C THR A 293 -23.88 -12.16 16.31
N ILE A 294 -24.34 -12.56 15.13
CA ILE A 294 -25.28 -11.84 14.29
C ILE A 294 -26.57 -12.66 14.22
N THR A 295 -27.71 -12.02 14.46
CA THR A 295 -29.02 -12.69 14.55
C THR A 295 -30.05 -11.96 13.69
N ASP A 296 -30.83 -12.71 12.92
CA ASP A 296 -32.03 -12.23 12.21
C ASP A 296 -33.23 -13.11 12.59
N ALA A 297 -34.01 -12.62 13.56
CA ALA A 297 -35.23 -13.28 14.01
C ALA A 297 -36.44 -12.82 13.18
N PRO A 298 -37.38 -13.73 12.82
CA PRO A 298 -38.57 -13.35 12.07
C PRO A 298 -39.35 -12.21 12.74
N GLY A 299 -39.65 -11.16 11.98
CA GLY A 299 -40.42 -10.00 12.45
C GLY A 299 -39.65 -8.98 13.31
N SER A 300 -38.36 -9.19 13.56
CA SER A 300 -37.51 -8.26 14.34
C SER A 300 -36.48 -7.55 13.45
N LYS A 301 -35.78 -6.53 13.95
CA LYS A 301 -34.59 -5.99 13.27
C LYS A 301 -33.40 -6.93 13.49
N PRO A 302 -32.49 -7.09 12.51
CA PRO A 302 -31.27 -7.86 12.73
C PRO A 302 -30.44 -7.19 13.82
N THR A 303 -29.73 -8.00 14.60
CA THR A 303 -28.85 -7.55 15.68
C THR A 303 -27.49 -8.20 15.55
N ALA A 304 -26.47 -7.54 16.07
CA ALA A 304 -25.14 -8.12 16.18
C ALA A 304 -24.49 -7.67 17.49
N SER A 305 -23.75 -8.57 18.13
CA SER A 305 -23.03 -8.29 19.36
C SER A 305 -21.63 -8.87 19.32
N VAL A 306 -20.68 -8.11 19.85
CA VAL A 306 -19.29 -8.52 20.03
C VAL A 306 -19.07 -8.77 21.51
N THR A 307 -18.58 -9.95 21.84
CA THR A 307 -18.17 -10.35 23.19
C THR A 307 -16.67 -10.64 23.17
N MET A 308 -15.92 -9.91 23.99
CA MET A 308 -14.48 -10.13 24.17
C MET A 308 -14.21 -11.29 25.12
N ALA A 309 -12.99 -11.82 25.07
CA ALA A 309 -12.56 -12.92 25.94
C ALA A 309 -12.61 -12.58 27.44
N ASP A 310 -12.51 -11.30 27.79
CA ASP A 310 -12.63 -10.79 29.16
C ASP A 310 -14.10 -10.62 29.64
N GLY A 311 -15.07 -10.93 28.77
CA GLY A 311 -16.50 -10.82 29.05
C GLY A 311 -17.12 -9.46 28.73
N ARG A 312 -16.34 -8.45 28.29
CA ARG A 312 -16.91 -7.19 27.80
C ARG A 312 -17.76 -7.45 26.56
N GLN A 313 -18.94 -6.82 26.51
CA GLN A 313 -19.88 -6.99 25.41
C GLN A 313 -20.37 -5.63 24.92
N ALA A 314 -20.48 -5.50 23.60
CA ALA A 314 -21.08 -4.35 22.93
C ALA A 314 -22.01 -4.81 21.82
N GLU A 315 -23.09 -4.05 21.61
CA GLU A 315 -24.01 -4.26 20.49
C GLU A 315 -23.63 -3.35 19.33
N VAL A 316 -23.70 -3.89 18.11
CA VAL A 316 -23.61 -3.09 16.89
C VAL A 316 -24.94 -2.34 16.74
N PRO A 317 -24.93 -1.00 16.57
CA PRO A 317 -26.16 -0.22 16.42
C PRO A 317 -27.06 -0.76 15.30
N ALA A 318 -28.37 -0.84 15.54
CA ALA A 318 -29.31 -1.43 14.59
C ALA A 318 -29.49 -0.62 13.29
N ASP A 319 -29.11 0.66 13.30
CA ASP A 319 -29.06 1.58 12.16
C ASP A 319 -27.70 1.60 11.46
N SER A 320 -26.76 0.77 11.92
CA SER A 320 -25.43 0.64 11.35
C SER A 320 -25.46 0.26 9.86
N PRO A 321 -24.58 0.86 9.02
CA PRO A 321 -24.32 0.42 7.66
C PRO A 321 -24.11 -1.10 7.50
N PHE A 322 -23.68 -1.78 8.56
CA PHE A 322 -23.47 -3.23 8.63
C PHE A 322 -24.70 -4.04 8.23
N PHE A 323 -25.90 -3.57 8.57
CA PHE A 323 -27.17 -4.25 8.25
C PHE A 323 -27.85 -3.73 6.98
N THR A 324 -27.34 -2.65 6.40
CA THR A 324 -28.00 -1.91 5.31
C THR A 324 -27.20 -1.89 4.02
N HIS A 325 -25.92 -2.29 4.07
CA HIS A 325 -25.01 -2.35 2.92
C HIS A 325 -24.50 -3.77 2.68
N PRO A 326 -24.20 -4.15 1.43
CA PRO A 326 -23.66 -5.47 1.13
C PRO A 326 -22.35 -5.70 1.88
N VAL A 327 -22.16 -6.92 2.38
CA VAL A 327 -20.88 -7.30 3.00
C VAL A 327 -19.80 -7.47 1.93
N LEU A 328 -18.54 -7.31 2.33
CA LEU A 328 -17.39 -7.56 1.47
C LEU A 328 -17.39 -9.02 0.98
N THR A 329 -17.67 -9.21 -0.30
CA THR A 329 -17.56 -10.51 -0.99
C THR A 329 -16.13 -10.85 -1.38
N GLN A 330 -15.24 -9.84 -1.36
CA GLN A 330 -13.82 -9.96 -1.60
C GLN A 330 -13.02 -9.08 -0.63
N VAL A 331 -11.88 -9.57 -0.16
CA VAL A 331 -10.90 -8.83 0.63
C VAL A 331 -9.50 -9.18 0.12
N GLY A 332 -8.68 -8.17 -0.20
CA GLY A 332 -7.32 -8.40 -0.71
C GLY A 332 -7.27 -9.26 -1.98
N GLY A 333 -8.30 -9.17 -2.82
CA GLY A 333 -8.49 -10.00 -4.03
C GLY A 333 -8.92 -11.46 -3.77
N GLY A 334 -9.07 -11.88 -2.51
CA GLY A 334 -9.60 -13.20 -2.13
C GLY A 334 -11.08 -13.16 -1.85
N ILE A 335 -11.81 -14.22 -2.21
CA ILE A 335 -13.25 -14.31 -1.93
C ILE A 335 -13.51 -14.62 -0.44
N THR A 336 -14.55 -14.03 0.14
CA THR A 336 -14.93 -14.27 1.55
C THR A 336 -15.96 -15.41 1.69
N ALA A 337 -16.57 -15.84 0.58
CA ALA A 337 -17.69 -16.78 0.52
C ALA A 337 -18.92 -16.36 1.35
N LEU A 338 -19.07 -15.08 1.66
CA LEU A 338 -20.30 -14.53 2.21
C LEU A 338 -21.32 -14.31 1.10
N ASP A 339 -22.58 -14.62 1.38
CA ASP A 339 -23.66 -14.34 0.43
C ASP A 339 -23.91 -12.83 0.28
N THR A 340 -24.26 -12.40 -0.94
CA THR A 340 -24.83 -11.06 -1.23
C THR A 340 -26.27 -10.98 -0.72
N HIS A 341 -26.41 -11.18 0.58
CA HIS A 341 -27.69 -11.38 1.26
C HIS A 341 -28.72 -10.29 0.89
N LEU A 342 -28.35 -9.02 0.80
CA LEU A 342 -29.26 -7.94 0.42
C LEU A 342 -29.83 -8.05 -1.00
N GLU A 343 -29.05 -8.53 -1.97
CA GLU A 343 -29.50 -8.73 -3.36
C GLU A 343 -30.50 -9.88 -3.48
N ARG A 344 -30.45 -10.83 -2.54
CA ARG A 344 -31.34 -11.99 -2.45
C ARG A 344 -32.46 -11.82 -1.41
N GLY A 345 -32.63 -10.61 -0.85
CA GLY A 345 -33.66 -10.31 0.16
C GLY A 345 -33.36 -10.84 1.57
N GLY A 346 -32.14 -11.30 1.84
CA GLY A 346 -31.61 -11.59 3.17
C GLY A 346 -31.15 -10.33 3.91
N ARG A 347 -31.02 -10.41 5.24
CA ARG A 347 -30.84 -9.24 6.13
C ARG A 347 -29.56 -9.27 6.97
N ILE A 348 -28.84 -10.40 6.94
CA ILE A 348 -27.54 -10.57 7.61
C ILE A 348 -26.58 -11.32 6.69
N PRO A 349 -25.27 -11.07 6.78
CA PRO A 349 -24.26 -11.84 6.06
C PRO A 349 -24.23 -13.28 6.58
N MET A 350 -24.26 -14.24 5.65
CA MET A 350 -24.25 -15.67 5.96
C MET A 350 -23.32 -16.44 5.04
N LEU A 351 -22.76 -17.53 5.58
CA LEU A 351 -22.32 -18.66 4.78
C LEU A 351 -23.54 -19.50 4.40
N THR A 352 -23.69 -19.81 3.11
CA THR A 352 -24.77 -20.67 2.60
C THR A 352 -24.20 -21.74 1.71
N PRO A 353 -24.93 -22.85 1.48
CA PRO A 353 -24.53 -23.88 0.53
C PRO A 353 -24.19 -23.30 -0.85
N GLU A 354 -24.93 -22.28 -1.29
CA GLU A 354 -24.72 -21.56 -2.53
C GLU A 354 -23.43 -20.74 -2.52
N SER A 355 -23.13 -20.06 -1.41
CA SER A 355 -21.93 -19.19 -1.30
C SER A 355 -20.63 -19.98 -1.32
N ILE A 356 -20.66 -21.25 -0.86
CA ILE A 356 -19.47 -22.12 -0.81
C ILE A 356 -19.33 -23.06 -2.01
N LYS A 357 -20.33 -23.14 -2.90
CA LYS A 357 -20.42 -24.16 -3.96
C LYS A 357 -19.17 -24.26 -4.86
N ASN A 358 -18.48 -23.14 -5.08
CA ASN A 358 -17.30 -23.09 -5.96
C ASN A 358 -16.00 -22.77 -5.22
N VAL A 359 -16.02 -22.73 -3.89
CA VAL A 359 -14.85 -22.36 -3.09
C VAL A 359 -13.68 -23.34 -3.29
N GLY A 360 -13.97 -24.62 -3.58
CA GLY A 360 -12.96 -25.61 -3.94
C GLY A 360 -12.12 -25.25 -5.18
N THR A 361 -12.61 -24.35 -6.04
CA THR A 361 -11.99 -24.00 -7.33
C THR A 361 -11.26 -22.66 -7.34
N VAL A 362 -11.40 -21.85 -6.30
CA VAL A 362 -10.81 -20.50 -6.30
C VAL A 362 -9.30 -20.53 -6.08
N THR A 363 -8.59 -19.56 -6.62
CA THR A 363 -7.15 -19.40 -6.40
C THR A 363 -6.83 -18.49 -5.22
N ARG A 364 -7.80 -17.67 -4.77
CA ARG A 364 -7.68 -16.82 -3.59
C ARG A 364 -8.93 -16.89 -2.72
N TYR A 365 -8.73 -17.14 -1.43
CA TYR A 365 -9.78 -17.25 -0.43
C TYR A 365 -9.37 -16.50 0.84
N ALA A 366 -10.16 -15.51 1.22
CA ALA A 366 -9.94 -14.68 2.41
C ALA A 366 -10.73 -15.19 3.63
N GLY A 367 -11.82 -15.91 3.38
CA GLY A 367 -12.74 -16.38 4.40
C GLY A 367 -13.72 -15.31 4.92
N PRO A 368 -14.82 -15.74 5.54
CA PRO A 368 -15.92 -14.89 6.00
C PRO A 368 -15.54 -14.07 7.25
N ALA A 369 -14.70 -14.62 8.13
CA ALA A 369 -14.23 -13.97 9.34
C ALA A 369 -13.48 -12.67 9.03
N LEU A 370 -12.64 -12.70 7.99
CA LEU A 370 -11.91 -11.52 7.55
C LEU A 370 -12.86 -10.50 6.90
N GLY A 371 -13.76 -10.95 6.01
CA GLY A 371 -14.75 -10.09 5.37
C GLY A 371 -15.61 -9.28 6.34
N ILE A 372 -16.23 -9.96 7.31
CA ILE A 372 -17.06 -9.30 8.33
C ILE A 372 -16.20 -8.48 9.29
N GLY A 373 -15.02 -8.99 9.66
CA GLY A 373 -14.13 -8.33 10.60
C GLY A 373 -13.60 -6.98 10.09
N THR A 374 -13.17 -6.93 8.83
CA THR A 374 -12.72 -5.71 8.16
C THR A 374 -13.84 -4.68 8.08
N MET A 375 -15.04 -5.09 7.65
CA MET A 375 -16.19 -4.20 7.58
C MET A 375 -16.51 -3.56 8.94
N LEU A 376 -16.56 -4.36 10.01
CA LEU A 376 -16.83 -3.85 11.36
C LEU A 376 -15.74 -2.91 11.88
N TYR A 377 -14.46 -3.22 11.61
CA TYR A 377 -13.34 -2.37 12.00
C TYR A 377 -13.40 -1.01 11.31
N ASP A 378 -13.58 -1.00 9.99
CA ASP A 378 -13.56 0.23 9.20
C ASP A 378 -14.72 1.15 9.59
N MET A 379 -15.88 0.57 9.84
CA MET A 379 -17.06 1.30 10.30
C MET A 379 -16.88 1.91 11.69
N ALA A 380 -16.29 1.17 12.62
CA ALA A 380 -16.10 1.67 13.98
C ALA A 380 -14.98 2.73 14.07
N LYS A 381 -14.11 2.79 13.07
CA LYS A 381 -13.06 3.80 12.92
C LYS A 381 -13.48 5.03 12.12
N ALA A 382 -14.57 4.95 11.36
CA ALA A 382 -15.03 6.06 10.55
C ALA A 382 -15.44 7.26 11.43
N GLU A 383 -14.99 8.45 11.08
CA GLU A 383 -15.29 9.68 11.84
C GLU A 383 -16.69 10.22 11.48
N THR A 384 -17.18 9.88 10.28
CA THR A 384 -18.50 10.30 9.79
C THR A 384 -19.36 9.13 9.32
N ALA A 385 -20.70 9.32 9.35
CA ALA A 385 -21.64 8.34 8.81
C ALA A 385 -21.46 8.09 7.30
N HIS A 386 -20.97 9.09 6.56
CA HIS A 386 -20.65 8.95 5.14
C HIS A 386 -19.40 8.07 4.94
N GLU A 387 -18.35 8.28 5.72
CA GLU A 387 -17.15 7.43 5.68
C GLU A 387 -17.47 6.00 6.13
N ALA A 388 -18.31 5.81 7.15
CA ALA A 388 -18.76 4.49 7.56
C ALA A 388 -19.54 3.77 6.44
N CYS A 389 -20.31 4.52 5.65
CA CYS A 389 -21.03 4.02 4.48
C CYS A 389 -20.07 3.65 3.33
N VAL A 390 -19.12 4.53 2.99
CA VAL A 390 -18.10 4.25 1.96
C VAL A 390 -17.24 3.06 2.38
N ALA A 391 -16.78 3.02 3.63
CA ALA A 391 -16.00 1.93 4.20
C ALA A 391 -16.76 0.58 4.19
N GLY A 392 -18.07 0.61 4.47
CA GLY A 392 -18.93 -0.57 4.36
C GLY A 392 -18.99 -1.19 2.96
N VAL A 393 -18.61 -0.43 1.93
CA VAL A 393 -18.57 -0.87 0.53
C VAL A 393 -17.12 -1.08 0.02
N SER A 394 -16.13 -0.37 0.56
CA SER A 394 -14.79 -0.24 -0.04
C SER A 394 -13.63 -0.90 0.69
N GLY A 395 -13.85 -1.62 1.80
CA GLY A 395 -12.93 -2.54 2.49
C GLY A 395 -11.41 -2.29 2.40
N VAL A 396 -10.82 -1.94 3.55
CA VAL A 396 -9.44 -1.49 3.87
C VAL A 396 -8.20 -2.23 3.30
N PHE A 397 -8.32 -3.24 2.43
CA PHE A 397 -7.15 -3.87 1.82
C PHE A 397 -6.95 -3.38 0.38
N GLY A 398 -6.24 -2.26 0.26
CA GLY A 398 -5.74 -1.71 -0.99
C GLY A 398 -4.73 -2.65 -1.65
N ILE A 399 -5.23 -3.66 -2.36
CA ILE A 399 -4.53 -4.26 -3.50
C ILE A 399 -5.47 -4.08 -4.68
N GLY A 400 -5.24 -3.00 -5.44
CA GLY A 400 -5.98 -2.70 -6.65
C GLY A 400 -5.74 -3.79 -7.71
N GLY A 401 -6.79 -4.56 -8.01
CA GLY A 401 -6.87 -5.42 -9.18
C GLY A 401 -8.00 -4.95 -10.10
N GLY A 402 -7.62 -4.29 -11.19
CA GLY A 402 -8.34 -4.16 -12.48
C GLY A 402 -9.87 -3.98 -12.52
N GLU A 403 -10.27 -2.78 -12.95
CA GLU A 403 -11.45 -2.48 -13.78
C GLU A 403 -12.85 -2.96 -13.34
N ALA A 404 -13.52 -2.19 -12.47
CA ALA A 404 -14.95 -1.85 -12.61
C ALA A 404 -15.42 -0.91 -11.46
N SER A 405 -15.08 0.38 -11.56
CA SER A 405 -15.86 1.55 -11.07
C SER A 405 -14.91 2.73 -10.85
N GLY A 406 -14.65 3.47 -11.93
CA GLY A 406 -13.90 4.71 -11.88
C GLY A 406 -14.60 5.73 -10.99
N THR A 407 -13.84 6.26 -10.02
CA THR A 407 -13.83 7.62 -9.43
C THR A 407 -13.58 7.69 -7.92
N LEU A 408 -13.40 6.57 -7.20
CA LEU A 408 -12.98 6.59 -5.78
C LEU A 408 -11.59 5.99 -5.51
N ALA A 409 -11.00 5.27 -6.48
CA ALA A 409 -9.67 4.66 -6.35
C ALA A 409 -8.49 5.67 -6.39
N ALA A 410 -8.73 6.93 -6.79
CA ALA A 410 -7.68 7.95 -6.89
C ALA A 410 -7.35 8.65 -5.57
N ALA A 411 -8.18 8.49 -4.53
CA ALA A 411 -7.96 9.06 -3.19
C ALA A 411 -7.54 8.01 -2.14
N GLY A 412 -7.68 6.73 -2.45
CA GLY A 412 -7.36 5.59 -1.56
C GLY A 412 -6.03 4.89 -1.82
N ALA A 413 -5.22 5.38 -2.77
CA ALA A 413 -3.86 4.89 -3.02
C ALA A 413 -2.84 5.39 -1.98
N ALA A 414 -3.29 6.10 -0.94
CA ALA A 414 -2.49 6.31 0.25
C ALA A 414 -2.56 5.00 1.05
N ALA A 415 -1.41 4.30 1.10
CA ALA A 415 -1.13 3.28 2.08
C ALA A 415 -1.92 3.55 3.37
N ILE A 416 -2.75 2.60 3.80
CA ILE A 416 -3.15 2.63 5.20
C ILE A 416 -1.85 2.60 5.95
N PRO A 417 -1.54 3.64 6.72
CA PRO A 417 -0.34 3.62 7.50
C PRO A 417 -0.51 2.45 8.47
N MET A 418 0.29 1.40 8.31
CA MET A 418 0.59 0.51 9.43
C MET A 418 1.46 1.26 10.46
N THR A 419 1.08 2.51 10.79
CA THR A 419 1.63 3.35 11.85
C THR A 419 0.76 3.27 13.09
N ALA A 420 -0.19 2.34 13.18
CA ALA A 420 -0.71 1.95 14.49
C ALA A 420 0.51 1.53 15.33
N PRO A 421 0.81 2.23 16.45
CA PRO A 421 2.00 1.95 17.22
C PRO A 421 1.93 0.47 17.60
N LEU A 422 2.99 -0.27 17.25
CA LEU A 422 3.26 -1.56 17.87
C LEU A 422 3.18 -1.28 19.38
N ALA A 423 2.11 -1.75 20.02
CA ALA A 423 2.00 -1.66 21.46
C ALA A 423 3.28 -2.30 22.03
N PRO A 424 3.94 -1.69 23.05
CA PRO A 424 5.28 -2.09 23.49
C PRO A 424 5.44 -3.53 24.04
N GLY A 425 4.44 -4.41 23.90
CA GLY A 425 4.40 -5.75 24.48
C GLY A 425 4.55 -6.92 23.50
N ALA A 426 4.64 -6.70 22.18
CA ALA A 426 4.73 -7.79 21.19
C ALA A 426 6.17 -8.14 20.78
N ALA A 427 7.12 -8.06 21.72
CA ALA A 427 8.46 -8.59 21.54
C ALA A 427 8.44 -10.12 21.61
N ALA A 428 8.05 -10.78 20.51
CA ALA A 428 8.27 -12.21 20.29
C ALA A 428 9.17 -12.40 19.07
N VAL A 429 10.46 -12.19 19.31
CA VAL A 429 11.56 -12.63 18.44
C VAL A 429 11.49 -14.16 18.33
N GLY A 430 11.27 -14.69 17.12
CA GLY A 430 11.64 -16.08 16.80
C GLY A 430 10.59 -17.00 16.14
N SER A 431 9.29 -16.65 16.11
CA SER A 431 8.23 -17.54 15.56
C SER A 431 7.32 -16.88 14.51
N ALA A 432 7.69 -15.69 14.04
CA ALA A 432 6.80 -14.71 13.39
C ALA A 432 6.45 -14.95 11.90
N LEU A 433 6.84 -16.06 11.28
CA LEU A 433 6.58 -16.32 9.85
C LEU A 433 5.38 -17.26 9.59
N GLY A 434 4.43 -17.44 10.51
CA GLY A 434 3.18 -18.11 10.12
C GLY A 434 2.12 -18.38 11.17
N GLY A 435 2.06 -17.57 12.23
CA GLY A 435 0.94 -17.58 13.18
C GLY A 435 0.32 -16.21 13.42
N TRP A 436 0.76 -15.18 12.68
CA TRP A 436 0.39 -13.78 12.95
C TRP A 436 -0.83 -13.32 12.14
N THR A 437 -1.02 -13.80 10.91
CA THR A 437 -1.71 -13.02 9.86
C THR A 437 -3.15 -12.59 10.18
N PHE A 438 -3.96 -13.38 10.91
CA PHE A 438 -5.37 -13.01 11.21
C PHE A 438 -5.82 -13.17 12.66
N GLY A 439 -4.99 -13.71 13.56
CA GLY A 439 -5.38 -13.92 14.97
C GLY A 439 -5.60 -12.63 15.76
N TRP A 440 -5.01 -11.52 15.31
CA TRP A 440 -5.14 -10.21 15.96
C TRP A 440 -6.46 -9.48 15.63
N VAL A 441 -7.18 -9.91 14.59
CA VAL A 441 -8.39 -9.24 14.08
C VAL A 441 -9.44 -9.15 15.18
N GLY A 442 -9.67 -10.25 15.92
CA GLY A 442 -10.59 -10.28 17.07
C GLY A 442 -10.26 -9.20 18.11
N THR A 443 -8.98 -9.08 18.49
CA THR A 443 -8.53 -8.12 19.51
C THR A 443 -8.70 -6.68 19.04
N LYS A 444 -8.45 -6.38 17.75
CA LYS A 444 -8.63 -5.03 17.22
C LYS A 444 -10.10 -4.64 17.11
N ILE A 445 -10.95 -5.54 16.62
CA ILE A 445 -12.41 -5.31 16.57
C ILE A 445 -12.94 -5.12 17.99
N GLY A 446 -12.58 -6.01 18.90
CA GLY A 446 -12.95 -5.96 20.31
C GLY A 446 -12.56 -4.64 20.96
N ASN A 447 -11.31 -4.18 20.81
CA ASN A 447 -10.86 -2.93 21.43
C ASN A 447 -11.47 -1.66 20.81
N VAL A 448 -11.93 -1.69 19.56
CA VAL A 448 -12.55 -0.52 18.93
C VAL A 448 -14.04 -0.46 19.28
N ILE A 449 -14.74 -1.60 19.33
CA ILE A 449 -16.18 -1.67 19.61
C ILE A 449 -16.45 -1.69 21.12
N CYS A 450 -15.58 -2.34 21.89
CA CYS A 450 -15.55 -2.36 23.35
C CYS A 450 -14.29 -1.62 23.84
N PRO A 451 -14.30 -0.27 23.92
CA PRO A 451 -13.15 0.48 24.42
C PRO A 451 -12.81 0.19 25.88
#